data_AF-A0A352X6P9-F1
#
_entry.id   AF-A0A352X6P9-F1
#
_cell.length_a   1.000
_cell.length_b   1.000
_cell.length_c   1.000
_cell.angle_alpha   90.00
_cell.angle_beta   90.00
_cell.angle_gamma   90.00
#
_symmetry.space_group_name_H-M   'P 1'
#
loop_
_entity.id
_entity.type
_entity.pdbx_description
1 polymer ?
#
loop_
_entity_poly.entity_id
_entity_poly.type
_entity_poly.pdbx_seq_one_letter_code
_entity_poly.pdbx_strand_id
1 'polypeptide(L)'
;MEILASEVLGTNKFDQCAINMALINICDRESDIGQEMLALYRDWKAETDEAVSNPWLDLHQFTIYVPHPDREYEGITMGEGLTKGYNIEVQRVKDPSHIPYKIPEGGHFIVVLKQRRLDAPFQIAATGILIRPLAAIALDIIIDPDKGEYQSLIIKHPIIRNYPEGWEEKFTAFIKGEITSYDLPNVVGYVDSAFNRDYRSPSWDEMYLAANGLGGF
;
A
#
# COMPACT_ATOMS: atom_id res chain seq x y z
N MET A 1 10.54 -2.22 28.35
CA MET A 1 11.61 -2.02 27.35
C MET A 1 11.24 -0.76 26.59
N GLU A 2 12.15 0.19 26.43
CA GLU A 2 11.87 1.45 25.74
C GLU A 2 11.92 1.19 24.22
N ILE A 3 10.85 1.51 23.50
CA ILE A 3 10.78 1.34 22.03
C ILE A 3 11.56 2.48 21.40
N LEU A 4 12.59 2.16 20.63
CA LEU A 4 13.36 3.17 19.91
C LEU A 4 12.51 3.75 18.77
N ALA A 5 12.64 5.05 18.50
CA ALA A 5 11.92 5.70 17.40
C ALA A 5 12.20 5.02 16.05
N SER A 6 13.39 4.45 15.85
CA SER A 6 13.77 3.68 14.65
C SER A 6 12.97 2.39 14.47
N GLU A 7 12.33 1.87 15.53
CA GLU A 7 11.49 0.68 15.48
C GLU A 7 10.06 0.99 15.03
N VAL A 8 9.59 2.22 15.24
CA VAL A 8 8.30 2.70 14.77
C VAL A 8 8.33 2.88 13.25
N LEU A 9 7.27 2.47 12.56
CA LEU A 9 7.17 2.58 11.11
C LEU A 9 7.12 4.05 10.68
N GLY A 10 7.87 4.40 9.63
CA GLY A 10 7.75 5.70 8.96
C GLY A 10 8.51 6.83 9.63
N THR A 11 9.19 6.59 10.76
CA THR A 11 10.00 7.61 11.45
C THR A 11 11.32 7.92 10.76
N ASN A 12 11.77 7.03 9.88
CA ASN A 12 12.98 7.21 9.10
C ASN A 12 12.65 7.29 7.59
N LYS A 13 13.58 7.87 6.83
CA LYS A 13 13.46 8.06 5.38
C LYS A 13 13.31 6.74 4.61
N PHE A 14 14.02 5.70 5.04
CA PHE A 14 13.99 4.39 4.39
C PHE A 14 12.60 3.78 4.43
N ASP A 15 11.96 3.74 5.60
CA ASP A 15 10.60 3.24 5.78
C ASP A 15 9.61 3.98 4.88
N GLN A 16 9.69 5.32 4.85
CA GLN A 16 8.84 6.16 4.02
C GLN A 16 9.00 5.82 2.54
N CYS A 17 10.26 5.68 2.07
CA CYS A 17 10.54 5.28 0.71
C CYS A 17 10.02 3.87 0.39
N ALA A 18 10.18 2.90 1.30
CA ALA A 18 9.69 1.54 1.09
C ALA A 18 8.16 1.48 0.96
N ILE A 19 7.44 2.23 1.80
CA ILE A 19 5.97 2.33 1.70
C ILE A 19 5.55 3.07 0.43
N ASN A 20 6.26 4.15 0.07
CA ASN A 20 5.98 4.91 -1.15
C ASN A 20 6.18 4.05 -2.41
N MET A 21 7.27 3.26 -2.47
CA MET A 21 7.50 2.31 -3.56
C MET A 21 6.41 1.24 -3.61
N ALA A 22 5.93 0.77 -2.46
CA ALA A 22 4.83 -0.17 -2.41
C ALA A 22 3.54 0.44 -2.98
N LEU A 23 3.20 1.67 -2.56
CA LEU A 23 2.02 2.37 -3.06
C LEU A 23 2.11 2.67 -4.56
N ILE A 24 3.30 3.02 -5.08
CA ILE A 24 3.55 3.18 -6.52
C ILE A 24 3.23 1.91 -7.28
N ASN A 25 3.78 0.78 -6.86
CA ASN A 25 3.56 -0.50 -7.53
C ASN A 25 2.09 -0.91 -7.45
N ILE A 26 1.46 -0.83 -6.27
CA ILE A 26 0.05 -1.20 -6.09
C ILE A 26 -0.89 -0.32 -6.94
N CYS A 27 -0.57 0.96 -7.13
CA CYS A 27 -1.41 1.86 -7.91
C CYS A 27 -1.31 1.64 -9.43
N ASP A 28 -0.23 1.07 -9.93
CA ASP A 28 -0.07 0.77 -11.35
C ASP A 28 -0.56 -0.64 -11.69
N ARG A 29 -1.59 -0.76 -12.53
CA ARG A 29 -2.12 -2.08 -12.93
C ARG A 29 -1.13 -2.86 -13.79
N GLU A 30 -0.22 -2.16 -14.46
CA GLU A 30 0.78 -2.77 -15.34
C GLU A 30 2.07 -3.15 -14.58
N SER A 31 2.14 -2.89 -13.28
CA SER A 31 3.24 -3.37 -12.42
C SER A 31 3.17 -4.88 -12.21
N ASP A 32 4.28 -5.48 -11.75
CA ASP A 32 4.34 -6.90 -11.40
C ASP A 32 3.23 -7.29 -10.40
N ILE A 33 3.02 -6.47 -9.35
CA ILE A 33 1.98 -6.72 -8.34
C ILE A 33 0.55 -6.53 -8.90
N GLY A 34 0.36 -5.57 -9.80
CA GLY A 34 -0.93 -5.34 -10.47
C GLY A 34 -1.33 -6.51 -11.37
N GLN A 35 -0.35 -7.07 -12.10
CA GLN A 35 -0.54 -8.26 -12.94
C GLN A 35 -0.72 -9.52 -12.10
N GLU A 36 0.00 -9.67 -10.99
CA GLU A 36 -0.19 -10.78 -10.04
C GLU A 36 -1.61 -10.78 -9.46
N MET A 37 -2.10 -9.63 -8.99
CA MET A 37 -3.47 -9.50 -8.50
C MET A 37 -4.50 -9.88 -9.58
N LEU A 38 -4.28 -9.43 -10.82
CA LEU A 38 -5.16 -9.75 -11.94
C LEU A 38 -5.16 -11.25 -12.26
N ALA A 39 -4.00 -11.92 -12.18
CA ALA A 39 -3.88 -13.36 -12.38
C ALA A 39 -4.65 -14.13 -11.29
N LEU A 40 -4.41 -13.81 -10.02
CA LEU A 40 -5.13 -14.41 -8.88
C LEU A 40 -6.65 -14.24 -9.00
N TYR A 41 -7.08 -13.07 -9.46
CA TYR A 41 -8.50 -12.79 -9.69
C TYR A 41 -9.09 -13.66 -10.79
N ARG A 42 -8.39 -13.80 -11.93
CA ARG A 42 -8.83 -14.63 -13.05
C ARG A 42 -8.93 -16.10 -12.66
N ASP A 43 -7.93 -16.60 -11.93
CA ASP A 43 -7.93 -17.98 -11.43
C ASP A 43 -9.11 -18.22 -10.51
N TRP A 44 -9.39 -17.31 -9.59
CA TRP A 44 -10.56 -17.39 -8.72
C TRP A 44 -11.88 -17.39 -9.52
N LYS A 45 -12.06 -16.47 -10.48
CA LYS A 45 -13.30 -16.39 -11.26
C LYS A 45 -13.52 -17.62 -12.13
N ALA A 46 -12.44 -18.24 -12.62
CA ALA A 46 -12.50 -19.52 -13.31
C ALA A 46 -12.94 -20.67 -12.39
N GLU A 47 -12.53 -20.68 -11.12
CA GLU A 47 -12.98 -21.67 -10.13
C GLU A 47 -14.46 -21.55 -9.78
N THR A 48 -15.03 -20.33 -9.81
CA THR A 48 -16.43 -20.07 -9.43
C THR A 48 -17.41 -19.99 -10.59
N ASP A 49 -16.96 -20.15 -11.83
CA ASP A 49 -17.75 -19.95 -13.06
C ASP A 49 -18.43 -18.57 -13.12
N GLU A 50 -17.77 -17.56 -12.56
CA GLU A 50 -18.25 -16.17 -12.55
C GLU A 50 -17.53 -15.36 -13.64
N ALA A 51 -18.20 -14.36 -14.21
CA ALA A 51 -17.57 -13.48 -15.17
C ALA A 51 -16.43 -12.66 -14.54
N VAL A 52 -15.31 -12.56 -15.24
CA VAL A 52 -14.21 -11.66 -14.86
C VAL A 52 -14.70 -10.22 -15.00
N SER A 53 -14.83 -9.53 -13.87
CA SER A 53 -15.18 -8.10 -13.83
C SER A 53 -13.97 -7.26 -13.39
N ASN A 54 -14.19 -6.21 -12.61
CA ASN A 54 -13.11 -5.35 -12.11
C ASN A 54 -12.50 -5.95 -10.83
N PRO A 55 -11.25 -6.46 -10.84
CA PRO A 55 -10.65 -7.09 -9.66
C PRO A 55 -10.52 -6.14 -8.46
N TRP A 56 -10.55 -4.83 -8.72
CA TRP A 56 -10.41 -3.80 -7.69
C TRP A 56 -11.70 -3.52 -6.92
N LEU A 57 -12.83 -4.16 -7.23
CA LEU A 57 -14.03 -4.10 -6.41
C LEU A 57 -14.00 -5.15 -5.29
N ASP A 58 -13.37 -6.29 -5.59
CA ASP A 58 -13.26 -7.41 -4.68
C ASP A 58 -12.14 -7.21 -3.64
N LEU A 59 -12.37 -7.71 -2.43
CA LEU A 59 -11.44 -7.52 -1.32
C LEU A 59 -10.17 -8.36 -1.49
N HIS A 60 -9.04 -7.66 -1.47
CA HIS A 60 -7.70 -8.23 -1.49
C HIS A 60 -6.93 -7.75 -0.26
N GLN A 61 -5.93 -8.53 0.16
CA GLN A 61 -4.94 -8.12 1.13
C GLN A 61 -3.63 -7.89 0.40
N PHE A 62 -3.04 -6.72 0.59
CA PHE A 62 -1.66 -6.45 0.25
C PHE A 62 -0.81 -6.47 1.52
N THR A 63 0.23 -7.28 1.51
CA THR A 63 1.24 -7.32 2.58
C THR A 63 2.46 -6.57 2.07
N ILE A 64 2.84 -5.49 2.75
CA ILE A 64 4.02 -4.68 2.44
C ILE A 64 5.12 -5.04 3.45
N TYR A 65 6.24 -5.52 2.93
CA TYR A 65 7.44 -5.82 3.70
C TYR A 65 8.36 -4.59 3.69
N VAL A 66 8.71 -4.08 4.86
CA VAL A 66 9.72 -3.03 5.06
C VAL A 66 10.97 -3.70 5.61
N PRO A 67 11.94 -4.06 4.74
CA PRO A 67 13.12 -4.81 5.15
C PRO A 67 14.04 -3.93 6.01
N HIS A 68 15.03 -4.56 6.65
CA HIS A 68 16.14 -3.81 7.23
C HIS A 68 16.94 -3.12 6.11
N PRO A 69 17.41 -1.86 6.28
CA PRO A 69 18.16 -1.15 5.23
C PRO A 69 19.43 -1.87 4.75
N ASP A 70 20.04 -2.68 5.62
CA ASP A 70 21.24 -3.45 5.31
C ASP A 70 20.93 -4.85 4.74
N ARG A 71 19.68 -5.14 4.38
CA ARG A 71 19.30 -6.42 3.79
C ARG A 71 19.71 -6.47 2.31
N GLU A 72 20.29 -7.60 1.92
CA GLU A 72 20.58 -7.91 0.52
C GLU A 72 19.53 -8.87 -0.05
N TYR A 73 19.20 -8.72 -1.34
CA TYR A 73 18.42 -9.71 -2.09
C TYR A 73 19.37 -10.62 -2.87
N GLU A 74 18.95 -11.86 -3.12
CA GLU A 74 19.73 -12.79 -3.94
C GLU A 74 19.74 -12.31 -5.40
N GLY A 75 20.93 -11.95 -5.91
CA GLY A 75 21.15 -11.67 -7.34
C GLY A 75 20.64 -10.31 -7.85
N ILE A 76 20.04 -9.47 -7.00
CA ILE A 76 19.65 -8.09 -7.32
C ILE A 76 19.90 -7.16 -6.12
N THR A 77 20.00 -5.85 -6.38
CA THR A 77 20.12 -4.88 -5.28
C THR A 77 18.79 -4.66 -4.55
N MET A 78 18.86 -4.19 -3.30
CA MET A 78 17.66 -3.78 -2.54
C MET A 78 16.81 -2.76 -3.30
N GLY A 79 17.46 -1.73 -3.87
CA GLY A 79 16.77 -0.68 -4.62
C GLY A 79 16.06 -1.23 -5.87
N GLU A 80 16.68 -2.15 -6.60
CA GLU A 80 16.03 -2.81 -7.75
C GLU A 80 14.83 -3.66 -7.32
N GLY A 81 14.97 -4.44 -6.25
CA GLY A 81 13.86 -5.24 -5.71
C GLY A 81 12.67 -4.38 -5.27
N LEU A 82 12.94 -3.29 -4.54
CA LEU A 82 11.91 -2.35 -4.11
C LEU A 82 11.29 -1.59 -5.29
N THR A 83 12.06 -1.29 -6.33
CA THR A 83 11.55 -0.68 -7.56
C THR A 83 10.51 -1.57 -8.24
N LYS A 84 10.78 -2.87 -8.29
CA LYS A 84 9.87 -3.88 -8.88
C LYS A 84 8.75 -4.34 -7.96
N GLY A 85 8.68 -3.82 -6.72
CA GLY A 85 7.66 -4.22 -5.76
C GLY A 85 7.85 -5.62 -5.17
N TYR A 86 9.07 -6.17 -5.15
CA TYR A 86 9.36 -7.51 -4.58
C TYR A 86 9.13 -7.61 -3.08
N ASN A 87 8.92 -6.46 -2.42
CA ASN A 87 8.56 -6.38 -1.03
C ASN A 87 7.04 -6.33 -0.82
N ILE A 88 6.24 -6.74 -1.81
CA ILE A 88 4.79 -6.71 -1.75
C ILE A 88 4.29 -8.10 -2.11
N GLU A 89 3.31 -8.57 -1.36
CA GLU A 89 2.52 -9.75 -1.71
C GLU A 89 1.06 -9.33 -1.81
N VAL A 90 0.32 -9.94 -2.72
CA VAL A 90 -1.12 -9.75 -2.85
C VAL A 90 -1.82 -11.10 -2.75
N GLN A 91 -2.89 -11.15 -1.98
CA GLN A 91 -3.72 -12.33 -1.87
C GLN A 91 -5.20 -11.98 -1.79
N ARG A 92 -6.04 -12.90 -2.23
CA ARG A 92 -7.49 -12.78 -2.03
C ARG A 92 -7.83 -12.99 -0.56
N VAL A 93 -8.76 -12.18 -0.05
CA VAL A 93 -9.37 -12.44 1.26
C VAL A 93 -10.50 -13.44 1.09
N LYS A 94 -10.32 -14.65 1.62
CA LYS A 94 -11.36 -15.70 1.61
C LYS A 94 -12.38 -15.52 2.72
N ASP A 95 -11.94 -15.05 3.87
CA ASP A 95 -12.78 -14.84 5.05
C ASP A 95 -12.50 -13.46 5.67
N PRO A 96 -13.36 -12.46 5.40
CA PRO A 96 -13.23 -11.12 5.94
C PRO A 96 -13.43 -11.03 7.46
N SER A 97 -13.95 -12.07 8.13
CA SER A 97 -14.24 -12.02 9.58
C SER A 97 -12.97 -11.88 10.45
N HIS A 98 -11.81 -12.18 9.89
CA HIS A 98 -10.51 -12.04 10.55
C HIS A 98 -9.87 -10.65 10.33
N ILE A 99 -10.50 -9.77 9.54
CA ILE A 99 -10.00 -8.42 9.28
C ILE A 99 -10.56 -7.48 10.35
N PRO A 100 -9.72 -6.71 11.06
CA PRO A 100 -10.18 -5.83 12.14
C PRO A 100 -10.90 -4.56 11.64
N TYR A 101 -11.06 -4.42 10.32
CA TYR A 101 -11.67 -3.28 9.65
C TYR A 101 -12.93 -3.69 8.91
N LYS A 102 -13.95 -2.82 8.98
CA LYS A 102 -15.05 -2.87 8.03
C LYS A 102 -14.61 -2.17 6.74
N ILE A 103 -14.14 -2.93 5.77
CA ILE A 103 -13.63 -2.41 4.50
C ILE A 103 -14.80 -2.33 3.50
N PRO A 104 -15.16 -1.14 3.00
CA PRO A 104 -16.16 -0.99 1.95
C PRO A 104 -15.70 -1.63 0.63
N GLU A 105 -16.65 -1.98 -0.24
CA GLU A 105 -16.36 -2.45 -1.61
C GLU A 105 -15.47 -1.44 -2.35
N GLY A 106 -14.45 -1.93 -3.05
CA GLY A 106 -13.43 -1.08 -3.68
C GLY A 106 -12.28 -0.63 -2.76
N GLY A 107 -12.34 -1.00 -1.47
CA GLY A 107 -11.23 -0.89 -0.53
C GLY A 107 -10.47 -2.21 -0.41
N HIS A 108 -9.17 -2.13 -0.09
CA HIS A 108 -8.33 -3.31 0.12
C HIS A 108 -7.65 -3.28 1.48
N PHE A 109 -7.42 -4.46 2.06
CA PHE A 109 -6.74 -4.57 3.34
C PHE A 109 -5.23 -4.41 3.14
N ILE A 110 -4.59 -3.60 3.98
CA ILE A 110 -3.14 -3.43 4.00
C ILE A 110 -2.59 -3.98 5.31
N VAL A 111 -1.54 -4.79 5.21
CA VAL A 111 -0.70 -5.18 6.34
C VAL A 111 0.72 -4.72 6.04
N VAL A 112 1.34 -3.97 6.95
CA VAL A 112 2.75 -3.60 6.84
C VAL A 112 3.55 -4.37 7.87
N LEU A 113 4.51 -5.14 7.40
CA LEU A 113 5.45 -5.88 8.23
C LEU A 113 6.83 -5.21 8.18
N LYS A 114 7.44 -4.95 9.34
CA LYS A 114 8.77 -4.34 9.44
C LYS A 114 9.77 -5.32 10.01
N GLN A 115 10.95 -5.37 9.40
CA GLN A 115 12.11 -6.09 9.93
C GLN A 115 12.99 -5.13 10.73
N ARG A 116 12.96 -5.25 12.06
CA ARG A 116 13.64 -4.30 12.97
C ARG A 116 15.16 -4.51 13.08
N ARG A 117 15.63 -5.73 12.86
CA ARG A 117 17.06 -6.12 12.85
C ARG A 117 17.32 -7.06 11.69
N LEU A 118 18.54 -7.07 11.16
CA LEU A 118 18.91 -7.88 9.99
C LEU A 118 18.59 -9.38 10.15
N ASP A 119 18.75 -9.91 11.36
CA ASP A 119 18.51 -11.31 11.75
C ASP A 119 17.10 -11.57 12.33
N ALA A 120 16.28 -10.52 12.50
CA ALA A 120 14.95 -10.65 13.09
C ALA A 120 13.89 -11.03 12.04
N PRO A 121 12.82 -11.74 12.45
CA PRO A 121 11.65 -11.91 11.59
C PRO A 121 10.94 -10.57 11.36
N PHE A 122 10.16 -10.53 10.28
CA PHE A 122 9.20 -9.46 10.05
C PHE A 122 8.10 -9.48 11.12
N GLN A 123 7.71 -8.30 11.60
CA GLN A 123 6.65 -8.12 12.59
C GLN A 123 5.64 -7.10 12.10
N ILE A 124 4.36 -7.26 12.46
CA ILE A 124 3.32 -6.28 12.12
C ILE A 124 3.68 -4.93 12.71
N ALA A 125 3.73 -3.92 11.85
CA ALA A 125 4.07 -2.55 12.19
C ALA A 125 2.91 -1.59 11.88
N ALA A 126 2.04 -1.93 10.93
CA ALA A 126 0.79 -1.22 10.70
C ALA A 126 -0.23 -2.14 10.02
N THR A 127 -1.50 -1.79 10.15
CA THR A 127 -2.58 -2.34 9.33
C THR A 127 -3.46 -1.20 8.83
N GLY A 128 -4.25 -1.42 7.79
CA GLY A 128 -5.08 -0.34 7.27
C GLY A 128 -5.83 -0.68 6.00
N ILE A 129 -6.23 0.37 5.29
CA ILE A 129 -7.06 0.29 4.10
C ILE A 129 -6.39 1.06 2.96
N LEU A 130 -6.27 0.41 1.81
CA LEU A 130 -5.95 1.06 0.53
C LEU A 130 -7.26 1.48 -0.14
N ILE A 131 -7.31 2.73 -0.57
CA ILE A 131 -8.43 3.30 -1.33
C ILE A 131 -7.88 3.65 -2.70
N ARG A 132 -7.96 2.69 -3.63
CA ARG A 132 -7.27 2.81 -4.91
C ARG A 132 -7.69 4.02 -5.73
N PRO A 133 -8.99 4.41 -5.88
CA PRO A 133 -9.34 5.60 -6.64
C PRO A 133 -8.58 6.85 -6.16
N LEU A 134 -8.35 6.95 -4.86
CA LEU A 134 -7.59 8.02 -4.20
C LEU A 134 -6.07 7.81 -4.23
N ALA A 135 -5.57 6.67 -4.72
CA ALA A 135 -4.16 6.29 -4.66
C ALA A 135 -3.55 6.54 -3.26
N ALA A 136 -4.28 6.17 -2.21
CA ALA A 136 -3.93 6.48 -0.83
C ALA A 136 -4.14 5.29 0.10
N ILE A 137 -3.31 5.21 1.14
CA ILE A 137 -3.41 4.22 2.20
C ILE A 137 -3.70 4.94 3.51
N ALA A 138 -4.76 4.54 4.20
CA ALA A 138 -5.00 4.89 5.60
C ALA A 138 -4.43 3.77 6.48
N LEU A 139 -3.39 4.07 7.25
CA LEU A 139 -2.71 3.11 8.13
C LEU A 139 -2.89 3.48 9.59
N ASP A 140 -3.11 2.47 10.43
CA ASP A 140 -2.91 2.55 11.87
C ASP A 140 -1.54 1.97 12.20
N ILE A 141 -0.59 2.85 12.48
CA ILE A 141 0.79 2.51 12.82
C ILE A 141 0.88 2.10 14.28
N ILE A 142 1.48 0.95 14.55
CA ILE A 142 1.73 0.47 15.91
C ILE A 142 2.91 1.24 16.49
N ILE A 143 2.66 2.01 17.55
CA ILE A 143 3.68 2.74 18.31
C ILE A 143 4.19 1.86 19.45
N ASP A 144 3.27 1.30 20.24
CA ASP A 144 3.57 0.39 21.34
C ASP A 144 2.52 -0.73 21.40
N PRO A 145 2.85 -1.96 20.94
CA PRO A 145 1.89 -3.06 20.93
C PRO A 145 1.53 -3.54 22.34
N ASP A 146 2.44 -3.43 23.32
CA ASP A 146 2.21 -3.88 24.68
C ASP A 146 1.22 -2.97 25.42
N LYS A 147 1.17 -1.69 25.02
CA LYS A 147 0.20 -0.71 25.54
C LYS A 147 -1.02 -0.50 24.66
N GLY A 148 -1.04 -1.09 23.46
CA GLY A 148 -2.09 -0.84 22.47
C GLY A 148 -2.11 0.60 21.96
N GLU A 149 -0.93 1.23 21.82
CA GLU A 149 -0.79 2.58 21.29
C GLU A 149 -0.61 2.55 19.77
N TYR A 150 -1.48 3.27 19.06
CA TYR A 150 -1.50 3.36 17.60
C TYR A 150 -1.59 4.82 17.15
N GLN A 151 -1.06 5.10 15.96
CA GLN A 151 -1.19 6.39 15.29
C GLN A 151 -1.76 6.21 13.89
N SER A 152 -2.91 6.82 13.62
CA SER A 152 -3.51 6.82 12.28
C SER A 152 -2.83 7.84 11.37
N LEU A 153 -2.49 7.44 10.15
CA LEU A 153 -1.85 8.25 9.13
C LEU A 153 -2.45 7.94 7.76
N ILE A 154 -2.64 8.98 6.93
CA ILE A 154 -2.96 8.80 5.51
C ILE A 154 -1.70 9.06 4.69
N ILE A 155 -1.28 8.05 3.93
CA ILE A 155 -0.16 8.10 3.00
C ILE A 155 -0.73 8.23 1.60
N LYS A 156 -0.45 9.38 0.95
CA LYS A 156 -0.85 9.66 -0.43
C LYS A 156 0.21 9.15 -1.40
N HIS A 157 -0.19 8.91 -2.64
CA HIS A 157 0.76 8.55 -3.69
C HIS A 157 1.82 9.66 -3.87
N PRO A 158 3.13 9.34 -3.85
CA PRO A 158 4.20 10.34 -3.79
C PRO A 158 4.30 11.25 -5.03
N ILE A 159 3.73 10.83 -6.15
CA ILE A 159 3.80 11.56 -7.43
C ILE A 159 2.58 12.46 -7.64
N ILE A 160 1.43 12.14 -7.01
CA ILE A 160 0.21 12.91 -7.19
C ILE A 160 0.31 14.17 -6.33
N ARG A 161 0.47 15.32 -7.00
CA ARG A 161 0.66 16.61 -6.32
C ARG A 161 -0.64 17.26 -5.89
N ASN A 162 -1.68 17.13 -6.72
CA ASN A 162 -2.93 17.86 -6.54
C ASN A 162 -4.08 16.87 -6.37
N TYR A 163 -4.51 16.68 -5.12
CA TYR A 163 -5.77 16.04 -4.84
C TYR A 163 -6.91 17.06 -5.03
N PRO A 164 -8.05 16.67 -5.63
CA PRO A 164 -9.20 17.56 -5.77
C PRO A 164 -9.69 18.07 -4.41
N GLU A 165 -10.24 19.30 -4.39
CA GLU A 165 -10.88 19.84 -3.20
C GLU A 165 -12.02 18.92 -2.73
N GLY A 166 -12.16 18.75 -1.41
CA GLY A 166 -13.20 17.90 -0.83
C GLY A 166 -12.88 16.40 -0.80
N TRP A 167 -11.66 15.99 -1.14
CA TRP A 167 -11.30 14.56 -1.19
C TRP A 167 -11.27 13.92 0.22
N GLU A 168 -10.90 14.66 1.26
CA GLU A 168 -10.88 14.15 2.65
C GLU A 168 -12.28 13.82 3.16
N GLU A 169 -13.28 14.65 2.86
CA GLU A 169 -14.68 14.41 3.21
C GLU A 169 -15.21 13.18 2.49
N LYS A 170 -14.89 13.05 1.19
CA LYS A 170 -15.26 11.86 0.40
C LYS A 170 -14.57 10.60 0.90
N PHE A 171 -13.29 10.67 1.25
CA PHE A 171 -12.56 9.58 1.90
C PHE A 171 -13.30 9.13 3.17
N THR A 172 -13.68 10.08 4.03
CA THR A 172 -14.37 9.80 5.29
C THR A 172 -15.73 9.16 5.05
N ALA A 173 -16.52 9.69 4.11
CA ALA A 173 -17.80 9.13 3.72
C ALA A 173 -17.67 7.71 3.17
N PHE A 174 -16.63 7.44 2.36
CA PHE A 174 -16.33 6.12 1.84
C PHE A 174 -16.01 5.13 2.96
N ILE A 175 -15.10 5.47 3.88
CA ILE A 175 -14.75 4.61 5.03
C ILE A 175 -15.99 4.28 5.89
N LYS A 176 -16.93 5.22 6.03
CA LYS A 176 -18.19 5.00 6.74
C LYS A 176 -19.22 4.18 5.95
N GLY A 177 -18.97 3.91 4.67
CA GLY A 177 -19.90 3.25 3.75
C GLY A 177 -21.09 4.11 3.34
N GLU A 178 -20.96 5.44 3.43
CA GLU A 178 -21.98 6.41 3.03
C GLU A 178 -21.99 6.64 1.51
N ILE A 179 -20.84 6.43 0.86
CA ILE A 179 -20.67 6.50 -0.60
C ILE A 179 -19.93 5.27 -1.11
N THR A 180 -20.00 5.04 -2.42
CA THR A 180 -19.31 3.93 -3.09
C THR A 180 -17.93 4.37 -3.60
N SER A 181 -17.10 3.40 -4.02
CA SER A 181 -15.81 3.70 -4.65
C SER A 181 -15.94 4.51 -5.94
N TYR A 182 -17.09 4.48 -6.62
CA TYR A 182 -17.35 5.25 -7.85
C TYR A 182 -17.58 6.74 -7.60
N ASP A 183 -17.95 7.12 -6.37
CA ASP A 183 -18.17 8.51 -5.97
C ASP A 183 -16.86 9.23 -5.62
N LEU A 184 -15.77 8.46 -5.44
CA LEU A 184 -14.43 8.95 -5.17
C LEU A 184 -13.78 9.56 -6.42
N PRO A 185 -12.99 10.64 -6.27
CA PRO A 185 -12.15 11.12 -7.35
C PRO A 185 -11.15 10.05 -7.80
N ASN A 186 -11.09 9.79 -9.10
CA ASN A 186 -10.20 8.79 -9.70
C ASN A 186 -8.79 9.36 -9.95
N VAL A 187 -8.08 9.79 -8.90
CA VAL A 187 -6.72 10.36 -9.03
C VAL A 187 -5.69 9.31 -9.42
N VAL A 188 -5.93 8.03 -9.15
CA VAL A 188 -5.05 6.94 -9.60
C VAL A 188 -4.88 6.90 -11.11
N GLY A 189 -5.84 7.45 -11.88
CA GLY A 189 -5.71 7.58 -13.33
C GLY A 189 -4.49 8.39 -13.78
N TYR A 190 -3.88 9.20 -12.93
CA TYR A 190 -2.63 9.91 -13.23
C TYR A 190 -1.37 9.02 -13.16
N VAL A 191 -1.42 7.93 -12.40
CA VAL A 191 -0.26 7.09 -12.02
C VAL A 191 -0.48 5.60 -12.28
N ASP A 192 -1.47 5.29 -13.11
CA ASP A 192 -1.76 3.94 -13.58
C ASP A 192 -1.47 3.90 -15.08
N SER A 193 -0.49 3.11 -15.48
CA SER A 193 -0.02 3.05 -16.87
C SER A 193 -1.09 2.57 -17.85
N ALA A 194 -2.11 1.85 -17.35
CA ALA A 194 -3.28 1.46 -18.13
C ALA A 194 -4.16 2.67 -18.53
N PHE A 195 -4.18 3.73 -17.72
CA PHE A 195 -4.95 4.97 -17.98
C PHE A 195 -4.09 6.10 -18.53
N ASN A 196 -2.86 6.24 -18.04
CA ASN A 196 -1.92 7.27 -18.44
C ASN A 196 -0.65 6.64 -19.00
N ARG A 197 -0.57 6.53 -20.33
CA ARG A 197 0.60 5.94 -21.01
C ARG A 197 1.88 6.77 -20.90
N ASP A 198 1.76 8.05 -20.53
CA ASP A 198 2.90 8.93 -20.29
C ASP A 198 3.44 8.80 -18.85
N TYR A 199 2.72 8.07 -17.99
CA TYR A 199 3.21 7.77 -16.65
C TYR A 199 4.44 6.89 -16.71
N ARG A 200 5.45 7.27 -15.94
CA ARG A 200 6.65 6.47 -15.70
C ARG A 200 6.78 6.28 -14.20
N SER A 201 6.74 5.02 -13.77
CA SER A 201 7.06 4.66 -12.39
C SER A 201 8.50 5.07 -12.04
N PRO A 202 8.74 5.79 -10.92
CA PRO A 202 10.07 6.20 -10.52
C PRO A 202 10.86 5.01 -9.97
N SER A 203 12.18 5.08 -10.05
CA SER A 203 13.05 4.11 -9.38
C SER A 203 13.16 4.37 -7.87
N TRP A 204 13.63 3.37 -7.14
CA TRP A 204 14.02 3.52 -5.73
C TRP A 204 14.95 4.70 -5.52
N ASP A 205 15.98 4.87 -6.37
CA ASP A 205 16.94 5.95 -6.21
C ASP A 205 16.32 7.32 -6.43
N GLU A 206 15.41 7.47 -7.40
CA GLU A 206 14.68 8.71 -7.62
C GLU A 206 13.83 9.06 -6.39
N MET A 207 13.13 8.06 -5.84
CA MET A 207 12.30 8.23 -4.66
C MET A 207 13.13 8.50 -3.40
N TYR A 208 14.23 7.79 -3.23
CA TYR A 208 15.12 7.95 -2.09
C TYR A 208 15.83 9.31 -2.16
N LEU A 209 16.24 9.80 -3.33
CA LEU A 209 16.81 11.14 -3.45
C LEU A 209 15.76 12.24 -3.22
N ALA A 210 14.53 12.05 -3.68
CA ALA A 210 13.45 13.03 -3.52
C ALA A 210 12.88 13.11 -2.09
N ALA A 211 13.00 12.03 -1.30
CA ALA A 211 12.49 12.01 0.06
C ALA A 211 13.30 12.93 1.00
N ASN A 212 12.71 14.05 1.38
CA ASN A 212 13.11 14.87 2.53
C ASN A 212 12.19 14.43 3.68
N GLY A 213 12.74 13.77 4.71
CA GLY A 213 11.96 13.04 5.73
C GLY A 213 10.73 13.78 6.24
N LEU A 214 9.59 13.08 6.39
CA LEU A 214 8.24 13.53 6.82
C LEU A 214 8.17 15.02 7.23
N GLY A 215 8.14 15.87 6.20
CA GLY A 215 8.20 17.31 6.35
C GLY A 215 7.89 18.01 5.03
N GLY A 216 6.73 17.69 4.45
CA GLY A 216 6.14 18.45 3.35
C GLY A 216 6.06 17.71 2.02
N PHE A 217 4.94 17.02 1.81
CA PHE A 217 4.19 16.95 0.54
C PHE A 217 2.70 16.94 0.87
#